data_AF-A0A9E3Q527-F1
#
_entry.id   AF-A0A9E3Q527-F1
#
_cell.length_a   1.000
_cell.length_b   1.000
_cell.length_c   1.000
_cell.angle_alpha   90.00
_cell.angle_beta   90.00
_cell.angle_gamma   90.00
#
_symmetry.space_group_name_H-M   'P 1'
#
loop_
_entity.id
_entity.type
_entity.pdbx_description
1 polymer ?
#
loop_
_entity_poly.entity_id
_entity_poly.type
_entity_poly.pdbx_seq_one_letter_code
_entity_poly.pdbx_strand_id
1 'polypeptide(L)'
;MSRLEQLLQPSAARTPQVQEIVAREVNYFQTHRDHLHYQEMEKAGAPRGSGAVESLGKQLQGRLRGCGQTWGRPGLTHLLKLCVVFNNRDESLLWN
;
A
#
# COMPACT_ATOMS: atom_id res chain seq x y z
N MET A 1 25.15 5.77 5.21
CA MET A 1 23.73 5.45 5.51
C MET A 1 23.50 5.38 7.03
N SER A 2 23.83 6.44 7.78
CA SER A 2 23.95 6.41 9.24
C SER A 2 22.73 6.93 10.01
N ARG A 3 21.64 7.35 9.33
CA ARG A 3 20.61 8.21 9.94
C ARG A 3 19.54 7.48 10.77
N LEU A 4 19.18 6.25 10.40
CA LEU A 4 18.10 5.49 11.06
C LEU A 4 18.61 4.83 12.36
N GLU A 5 19.82 4.26 12.33
CA GLU A 5 20.49 3.69 13.50
C GLU A 5 20.84 4.76 14.55
N GLN A 6 21.11 5.99 14.13
CA GLN A 6 21.26 7.14 15.03
C GLN A 6 20.01 7.40 15.88
N LEU A 7 18.82 6.96 15.44
CA LEU A 7 17.59 7.10 16.22
C LEU A 7 17.53 6.10 17.37
N LEU A 8 18.31 5.02 17.37
CA LEU A 8 18.37 4.06 18.48
C LEU A 8 19.22 4.57 19.66
N GLN A 9 20.03 5.61 19.45
CA GLN A 9 20.82 6.22 20.52
C GLN A 9 19.88 6.78 21.60
N PRO A 10 20.10 6.43 22.89
CA PRO A 10 19.28 6.97 23.98
C PRO A 10 19.41 8.49 23.99
N SER A 11 18.27 9.18 23.93
CA SER A 11 18.21 10.63 24.09
C SER A 11 17.57 10.92 25.44
N ALA A 12 18.20 11.79 26.23
CA ALA A 12 17.71 12.20 27.55
C ALA A 12 16.27 12.75 27.55
N ALA A 13 15.74 13.11 26.37
CA ALA A 13 14.39 13.63 26.19
C ALA A 13 13.31 12.56 25.91
N ARG A 14 13.65 11.26 25.77
CA ARG A 14 12.67 10.22 25.38
C ARG A 14 12.24 9.35 26.55
N THR A 15 10.93 9.24 26.72
CA THR A 15 10.32 8.25 27.61
C THR A 15 10.62 6.81 27.14
N PRO A 16 10.61 5.82 28.04
CA PRO A 16 10.85 4.42 27.67
C PRO A 16 9.88 3.90 26.59
N GLN A 17 8.62 4.35 26.59
CA GLN A 17 7.63 3.98 25.57
C GLN A 17 8.04 4.49 24.17
N VAL A 18 8.55 5.72 24.09
CA VAL A 18 9.03 6.29 22.83
C VAL A 18 10.27 5.55 22.33
N GLN A 19 11.15 5.12 23.23
CA GLN A 19 12.33 4.33 22.87
C GLN A 19 11.95 2.96 22.29
N GLU A 20 10.96 2.28 22.87
CA GLU A 20 10.45 1.01 22.36
C GLU A 20 9.83 1.16 20.97
N ILE A 21 8.99 2.19 20.75
CA ILE A 21 8.39 2.47 19.45
C ILE A 21 9.48 2.73 18.41
N VAL A 22 10.45 3.59 18.71
CA VAL A 22 11.55 3.90 17.79
C VAL A 22 12.34 2.64 17.47
N ALA A 23 12.66 1.79 18.46
CA ALA A 23 13.35 0.53 18.23
C ALA A 23 12.57 -0.40 17.30
N ARG A 24 11.25 -0.53 17.50
CA ARG A 24 10.37 -1.34 16.66
C ARG A 24 10.36 -0.85 15.21
N GLU A 25 10.15 0.45 15.00
CA GLU A 25 10.09 1.02 13.65
C GLU A 25 11.44 0.93 12.94
N VAL A 26 12.55 1.24 13.63
CA VAL A 26 13.91 1.10 13.06
C VAL A 26 14.15 -0.34 12.61
N ASN A 27 13.83 -1.32 13.46
CA ASN A 27 13.98 -2.73 13.13
C ASN A 27 13.11 -3.13 11.93
N TYR A 28 11.88 -2.63 11.85
CA TYR A 28 11.00 -2.87 10.70
C TYR A 28 11.62 -2.36 9.39
N PHE A 29 12.11 -1.11 9.37
CA PHE A 29 12.76 -0.53 8.18
C PHE A 29 14.06 -1.24 7.81
N GLN A 30 14.83 -1.71 8.80
CA GLN A 30 16.04 -2.50 8.56
C GLN A 30 15.71 -3.86 7.95
N THR A 31 14.76 -4.58 8.54
CA THR A 31 14.34 -5.91 8.09
C THR A 31 13.75 -5.89 6.69
N HIS A 32 13.00 -4.84 6.32
CA HIS A 32 12.32 -4.76 5.02
C HIS A 32 13.06 -3.88 4.01
N ARG A 33 14.33 -3.55 4.25
CA ARG A 33 15.10 -2.62 3.41
C ARG A 33 15.10 -3.00 1.94
N ASP A 34 15.21 -4.29 1.65
CA ASP A 34 15.25 -4.83 0.29
C ASP A 34 13.90 -4.72 -0.45
N HIS A 35 12.81 -4.37 0.25
CA HIS A 35 11.50 -4.10 -0.35
C HIS A 35 11.24 -2.60 -0.57
N LEU A 36 12.09 -1.71 -0.05
CA LEU A 36 11.87 -0.26 -0.03
C LEU A 36 12.58 0.45 -1.18
N HIS A 37 12.18 0.14 -2.41
CA HIS A 37 12.74 0.69 -3.65
C HIS A 37 12.31 2.13 -3.97
N TYR A 38 12.22 3.02 -2.96
CA TYR A 38 11.66 4.36 -3.15
C TYR A 38 12.39 5.20 -4.20
N GLN A 39 13.73 5.12 -4.26
CA GLN A 39 14.53 5.89 -5.22
C GLN A 39 14.33 5.39 -6.66
N GLU A 40 14.23 4.08 -6.85
CA GLU A 40 14.01 3.48 -8.17
C GLU A 40 12.59 3.81 -8.67
N MET A 41 11.59 3.69 -7.78
CA MET A 41 10.20 4.04 -8.10
C MET A 41 10.03 5.53 -8.39
N GLU A 42 10.72 6.41 -7.66
CA GLU A 42 10.73 7.85 -7.95
C GLU A 42 11.34 8.14 -9.33
N LYS A 43 12.48 7.51 -9.68
CA LYS A 43 13.09 7.63 -11.01
C LYS A 43 12.17 7.10 -12.13
N ALA A 44 11.38 6.08 -11.83
CA ALA A 44 10.37 5.54 -12.74
C ALA A 44 9.11 6.43 -12.86
N GLY A 45 9.04 7.55 -12.14
CA GLY A 45 7.89 8.46 -12.16
C GLY A 45 6.67 7.92 -11.39
N ALA A 46 6.87 6.91 -10.53
CA ALA A 46 5.79 6.35 -9.74
C ALA A 46 5.27 7.38 -8.71
N PRO A 47 3.96 7.43 -8.45
CA PRO A 47 3.40 8.32 -7.45
C PRO A 47 3.95 7.98 -6.05
N ARG A 48 4.42 8.99 -5.33
CA ARG A 48 4.80 8.88 -3.92
C ARG A 48 3.55 8.89 -3.05
N GLY A 49 2.97 7.73 -2.80
CA GLY A 49 1.90 7.55 -1.81
C GLY A 49 0.94 6.40 -2.11
N SER A 50 0.19 6.00 -1.09
CA SER A 50 -0.83 4.95 -1.18
C SER A 50 -2.17 5.44 -1.74
N GLY A 51 -2.36 6.76 -1.91
CA GLY A 51 -3.67 7.35 -2.22
C GLY A 51 -4.35 6.80 -3.48
N ALA A 52 -3.60 6.50 -4.55
CA ALA A 52 -4.16 5.89 -5.75
C ALA A 52 -4.68 4.47 -5.47
N VAL A 53 -3.92 3.68 -4.71
CA VAL A 53 -4.28 2.31 -4.30
C VAL A 53 -5.47 2.34 -3.33
N GLU A 54 -5.45 3.24 -2.34
CA GLU A 54 -6.52 3.41 -1.35
C GLU A 54 -7.83 3.88 -1.99
N SER A 55 -7.75 4.82 -2.94
CA SER A 55 -8.91 5.32 -3.69
C SER A 55 -9.59 4.19 -4.47
N LEU A 56 -8.83 3.41 -5.24
CA LEU A 56 -9.36 2.27 -5.96
C LEU A 56 -9.93 1.22 -5.00
N GLY A 57 -9.21 0.91 -3.92
CA GLY A 57 -9.66 -0.02 -2.89
C GLY A 57 -10.99 0.40 -2.26
N LYS A 58 -11.21 1.70 -2.02
CA LYS A 58 -12.47 2.24 -1.50
C LYS A 58 -13.62 2.09 -2.50
N GLN A 59 -13.37 2.39 -3.78
CA GLN A 59 -14.37 2.24 -4.84
C GLN A 59 -14.79 0.78 -5.02
N LEU A 60 -13.84 -0.15 -5.03
CA LEU A 60 -14.11 -1.57 -5.15
C LEU A 60 -14.86 -2.11 -3.93
N GLN A 61 -14.48 -1.72 -2.72
CA GLN A 61 -15.21 -2.12 -1.51
C GLN A 61 -16.65 -1.61 -1.53
N GLY A 62 -16.90 -0.37 -1.95
CA GLY A 62 -18.25 0.17 -2.07
C GLY A 62 -19.13 -0.56 -3.07
N ARG A 63 -18.54 -1.18 -4.10
CA ARG A 63 -19.28 -1.93 -5.15
C ARG A 63 -19.43 -3.42 -4.86
N LEU A 64 -18.41 -4.03 -4.26
CA LEU A 64 -18.27 -5.49 -4.19
C LEU A 64 -18.29 -6.04 -2.76
N ARG A 65 -18.28 -5.18 -1.73
CA ARG A 65 -18.23 -5.56 -0.31
C ARG A 65 -19.29 -4.80 0.51
N GLY A 66 -20.55 -5.06 0.22
CA GLY A 66 -21.73 -4.58 0.96
C GLY A 66 -22.55 -5.72 1.58
N CYS A 67 -23.57 -5.36 2.37
CA CYS A 67 -24.48 -6.33 2.98
C CYS A 67 -25.18 -7.19 1.91
N GLY A 68 -25.15 -8.51 2.08
CA GLY A 68 -25.74 -9.46 1.12
C GLY A 68 -24.91 -9.71 -0.13
N GLN A 69 -23.80 -8.99 -0.35
CA GLN A 69 -22.90 -9.23 -1.46
C GLN A 69 -21.92 -10.35 -1.10
N THR A 70 -22.16 -11.53 -1.66
CA THR A 70 -21.27 -12.68 -1.53
C THR A 70 -20.92 -13.20 -2.91
N TRP A 71 -19.67 -13.59 -3.09
CA TRP A 71 -19.16 -13.99 -4.40
C TRP A 71 -18.31 -15.24 -4.23
N GLY A 72 -18.48 -16.21 -5.12
CA GLY A 72 -17.48 -17.26 -5.30
C GLY A 72 -16.18 -16.66 -5.84
N ARG A 73 -15.03 -17.32 -5.59
CA ARG A 73 -13.71 -16.86 -6.08
C ARG A 73 -13.73 -16.53 -7.59
N PRO A 74 -14.24 -17.39 -8.48
CA PRO A 74 -14.30 -17.06 -9.90
C PRO A 74 -15.19 -15.85 -10.17
N GLY A 75 -16.36 -15.77 -9.55
CA GLY A 75 -17.31 -14.66 -9.75
C GLY A 75 -16.71 -13.31 -9.37
N LEU A 76 -16.05 -13.23 -8.21
CA LEU A 76 -15.36 -12.02 -7.77
C LEU A 76 -14.26 -11.59 -8.75
N THR A 77 -13.45 -12.54 -9.23
CA THR A 77 -12.39 -12.23 -10.20
C THR A 77 -12.94 -11.64 -11.50
N HIS A 78 -14.05 -12.16 -12.03
CA HIS A 78 -14.67 -11.61 -13.24
C HIS A 78 -15.24 -10.21 -13.00
N LEU A 79 -15.92 -9.99 -11.87
CA LEU A 79 -16.44 -8.67 -11.51
C LEU A 79 -15.34 -7.64 -11.31
N LEU A 80 -14.22 -8.03 -10.70
CA LEU A 80 -13.04 -7.16 -10.55
C LEU A 80 -12.48 -6.75 -11.91
N LYS A 81 -12.35 -7.69 -12.86
CA LYS A 81 -11.89 -7.37 -14.23
C LYS A 81 -12.80 -6.34 -14.89
N LEU A 82 -14.12 -6.54 -14.83
CA LEU A 82 -15.09 -5.59 -15.36
C LEU A 82 -14.98 -4.21 -14.70
N CYS A 83 -14.85 -4.17 -13.37
CA CYS A 83 -14.69 -2.91 -12.64
C CYS A 83 -13.43 -2.15 -13.06
N VAL A 84 -12.30 -2.85 -13.25
CA VAL A 84 -11.04 -2.23 -13.67
C VAL A 84 -11.13 -1.69 -15.09
N VAL A 85 -11.63 -2.50 -16.04
CA VAL A 85 -11.81 -2.09 -17.43
C VAL A 85 -12.68 -0.82 -17.52
N PHE A 86 -13.81 -0.81 -16.80
CA PHE A 86 -14.69 0.35 -16.77
C PHE A 86 -14.05 1.58 -16.12
N ASN A 87 -13.39 1.41 -14.97
CA ASN A 87 -12.76 2.54 -14.27
C ASN A 87 -11.62 3.17 -15.07
N ASN A 88 -10.91 2.36 -15.87
CA ASN A 88 -9.84 2.82 -16.75
C ASN A 88 -10.36 3.35 -18.10
N ARG A 89 -11.65 3.17 -18.42
CA ARG A 89 -12.25 3.46 -19.74
C ARG A 89 -11.67 2.62 -20.87
N ASP A 90 -11.26 1.39 -20.55
CA ASP A 90 -10.67 0.43 -21.49
C ASP A 90 -11.73 -0.48 -22.12
N GLU A 91 -12.97 -0.02 -22.23
CA GLU A 91 -14.13 -0.83 -22.66
C GLU A 91 -13.96 -1.43 -24.06
N SER A 92 -13.14 -0.82 -24.91
CA SER A 92 -12.77 -1.34 -26.22
C SER A 92 -12.07 -2.71 -26.14
N LEU A 93 -11.39 -3.03 -25.03
CA LEU A 93 -10.75 -4.33 -24.83
C LEU A 93 -11.74 -5.48 -24.61
N LEU A 94 -13.02 -5.20 -24.36
CA LEU A 94 -14.05 -6.24 -24.18
C LEU A 94 -14.57 -6.80 -25.49
N TRP A 95 -14.39 -6.07 -26.59
CA TRP A 95 -15.03 -6.34 -27.89
C TRP A 95 -14.04 -6.73 -29.00
N ASN A 96 -12.75 -6.86 -28.66
CA ASN A 96 -11.69 -7.31 -29.58
C ASN A 96 -11.51 -8.83 -29.56
#